data_AF-A0A6G4WLU7-F1
#
_entry.id   AF-A0A6G4WLU7-F1
#
_cell.length_a   1.000
_cell.length_b   1.000
_cell.length_c   1.000
_cell.angle_alpha   90.00
_cell.angle_beta   90.00
_cell.angle_gamma   90.00
#
_symmetry.space_group_name_H-M   'P 1'
#
loop_
_entity.id
_entity.type
_entity.pdbx_description
1 polymer ?
#
loop_
_entity_poly.entity_id
_entity_poly.type
_entity_poly.pdbx_seq_one_letter_code
_entity_poly.pdbx_strand_id
1 'polypeptide(L)'
;MAICFSAAGCVTYTGSGDTWFGKDQALAESNAMNRKGMAPVSIDCRMEDASGPERPIYSTRIKYAANPNRNRWRYGVGEADEMQVYANDAAREKLKLVMRKRMVDAKSGKKASCAIWRGPA
;
A
#
# COMPACT_ATOMS: atom_id res chain seq x y z
N MET A 1 -34.04 -23.84 4.85
CA MET A 1 -33.18 -24.28 3.73
C MET A 1 -33.07 -23.12 2.76
N ALA A 2 -31.89 -22.53 2.64
CA ALA A 2 -31.55 -21.66 1.51
C ALA A 2 -30.14 -22.06 1.08
N ILE A 3 -30.08 -22.74 -0.07
CA ILE A 3 -28.85 -23.09 -0.78
C ILE A 3 -28.63 -21.98 -1.80
N CYS A 4 -27.47 -21.34 -1.79
CA CYS A 4 -26.99 -20.55 -2.93
C CYS A 4 -25.57 -20.99 -3.30
N PHE A 5 -25.43 -21.30 -4.59
CA PHE A 5 -24.30 -21.88 -5.30
C PHE A 5 -23.11 -20.91 -5.44
N SER A 6 -21.93 -21.52 -5.51
CA SER A 6 -20.60 -21.05 -5.92
C SER A 6 -20.52 -19.77 -6.75
N ALA A 7 -19.78 -18.79 -6.21
CA ALA A 7 -18.90 -17.93 -6.99
C ALA A 7 -17.59 -17.83 -6.21
N ALA A 8 -16.46 -18.01 -6.90
CA ALA A 8 -15.13 -17.81 -6.34
C ALA A 8 -15.06 -16.41 -5.74
N GLY A 9 -15.28 -16.33 -4.43
CA GLY A 9 -15.13 -15.09 -3.69
C GLY A 9 -13.67 -14.70 -3.83
N CYS A 10 -13.39 -13.65 -4.60
CA CYS A 10 -12.26 -12.82 -4.31
C CYS A 10 -12.45 -12.37 -2.87
N VAL A 11 -11.88 -13.12 -1.92
CA VAL A 11 -11.85 -12.74 -0.51
C VAL A 11 -10.94 -11.53 -0.45
N THR A 12 -11.51 -10.35 -0.72
CA THR A 12 -10.91 -9.10 -0.31
C THR A 12 -10.96 -9.11 1.20
N TYR A 13 -9.80 -9.19 1.83
CA TYR A 13 -9.70 -9.13 3.28
C TYR A 13 -10.20 -7.76 3.74
N THR A 14 -11.37 -7.74 4.38
CA THR A 14 -12.05 -6.52 4.85
C THR A 14 -11.45 -5.99 6.16
N GLY A 15 -10.59 -6.76 6.84
CA GLY A 15 -10.04 -6.37 8.15
C GLY A 15 -9.04 -5.21 8.14
N SER A 16 -8.44 -4.89 6.98
CA SER A 16 -7.48 -3.79 6.84
C SER A 16 -7.90 -2.73 5.81
N GLY A 17 -8.95 -3.00 5.04
CA GLY A 17 -9.21 -2.30 3.78
C GLY A 17 -9.62 -0.84 3.96
N ASP A 18 -10.19 -0.52 5.12
CA ASP A 18 -10.71 0.82 5.44
C ASP A 18 -9.91 1.55 6.52
N THR A 19 -8.96 0.89 7.18
CA THR A 19 -8.15 1.46 8.26
C THR A 19 -6.96 2.24 7.72
N TRP A 20 -6.75 3.43 8.28
CA TRP A 20 -5.57 4.23 8.04
C TRP A 20 -4.48 3.85 9.04
N PHE A 21 -3.29 3.56 8.52
CA PHE A 21 -2.12 3.21 9.32
C PHE A 21 -1.00 4.20 9.09
N GLY A 22 -0.34 4.62 10.17
CA GLY A 22 0.96 5.29 10.08
C GLY A 22 2.01 4.36 9.46
N LYS A 23 3.16 4.91 9.04
CA LYS A 23 4.22 4.18 8.32
C LYS A 23 4.60 2.83 8.97
N ASP A 24 4.85 2.81 10.27
CA ASP A 24 5.28 1.60 10.98
C ASP A 24 4.16 0.57 11.12
N GLN A 25 2.94 1.02 11.40
CA GLN A 25 1.75 0.16 11.46
C GLN A 25 1.44 -0.44 10.08
N ALA A 26 1.57 0.36 9.01
CA ALA A 26 1.35 -0.09 7.65
C ALA A 26 2.38 -1.15 7.23
N LEU A 27 3.64 -1.01 7.68
CA LEU A 27 4.68 -2.01 7.46
C LEU A 27 4.37 -3.31 8.21
N ALA A 28 4.00 -3.23 9.49
CA ALA A 28 3.63 -4.39 10.29
C ALA A 28 2.45 -5.16 9.67
N GLU A 29 1.41 -4.42 9.23
CA GLU A 29 0.24 -4.97 8.57
C GLU A 29 0.59 -5.60 7.21
N SER A 30 1.37 -4.90 6.39
CA SER A 30 1.86 -5.42 5.09
C SER A 30 2.61 -6.73 5.26
N ASN A 31 3.48 -6.83 6.27
CA ASN A 31 4.21 -8.05 6.59
C ASN A 31 3.27 -9.18 7.05
N ALA A 32 2.24 -8.86 7.86
CA ALA A 32 1.23 -9.83 8.28
C ALA A 32 0.43 -10.36 7.09
N MET A 33 0.02 -9.47 6.17
CA MET A 33 -0.71 -9.84 4.96
C MET A 33 0.14 -10.66 3.99
N ASN A 34 1.43 -10.32 3.85
CA ASN A 34 2.36 -11.12 3.07
C ASN A 34 2.49 -12.55 3.61
N ARG A 35 2.63 -12.71 4.94
CA ARG A 35 2.67 -14.03 5.60
C ARG A 35 1.39 -14.84 5.40
N LYS A 36 0.25 -14.17 5.28
CA LYS A 36 -1.06 -14.78 4.95
C LYS A 36 -1.24 -15.07 3.46
N GLY A 37 -0.21 -14.87 2.62
CA GLY A 37 -0.30 -15.10 1.18
C GLY A 37 -1.18 -14.09 0.46
N MET A 38 -1.24 -12.84 0.94
CA MET A 38 -2.00 -11.76 0.33
C MET A 38 -1.09 -10.73 -0.35
N ALA A 39 -1.64 -9.98 -1.30
CA ALA A 39 -0.96 -8.90 -2.00
C ALA A 39 -1.83 -7.63 -2.04
N PRO A 40 -1.23 -6.44 -2.00
CA PRO A 40 -1.94 -5.18 -2.03
C PRO A 40 -2.56 -4.96 -3.42
N VAL A 41 -3.87 -4.72 -3.49
CA VAL A 41 -4.62 -4.44 -4.74
C VAL A 41 -4.95 -2.97 -4.92
N SER A 42 -5.00 -2.20 -3.84
CA SER A 42 -5.13 -0.74 -3.90
C SER A 42 -4.43 -0.09 -2.72
N ILE A 43 -3.95 1.13 -2.94
CA ILE A 43 -3.35 1.97 -1.90
C ILE A 43 -3.97 3.36 -1.96
N ASP A 44 -4.27 3.89 -0.79
CA ASP A 44 -4.55 5.31 -0.54
C ASP A 44 -3.48 5.86 0.41
N CYS A 45 -3.21 7.15 0.28
CA CYS A 45 -2.27 7.86 1.14
C CYS A 45 -2.76 9.27 1.41
N ARG A 46 -2.51 9.75 2.63
CA ARG A 46 -2.79 11.13 3.06
C ARG A 46 -1.70 11.61 4.02
N MET A 47 -1.47 12.91 4.02
CA MET A 47 -0.62 13.56 5.01
C MET A 47 -1.52 13.82 6.22
N GLU A 48 -1.08 13.35 7.38
CA GLU A 48 -1.69 13.76 8.63
C GLU A 48 -1.15 15.15 8.97
N ASP A 49 -2.00 16.01 9.52
CA ASP A 49 -1.62 17.37 9.90
C ASP A 49 -0.42 17.31 10.85
N ALA A 50 0.76 17.67 10.34
CA ALA A 50 1.92 17.87 11.17
C ALA A 50 1.72 19.17 11.94
N SER A 51 1.27 19.06 13.19
CA SER A 51 1.10 20.20 14.12
C SER A 51 2.44 20.89 14.47
N GLY A 52 3.57 20.43 13.94
CA GLY A 52 4.90 20.96 14.23
C GLY A 52 5.85 20.89 13.02
N PRO A 53 7.06 21.47 13.16
CA PRO A 53 8.08 21.51 12.10
C PRO A 53 8.74 20.15 11.81
N GLU A 54 8.39 19.11 12.57
CA GLU A 54 8.91 17.76 12.39
C GLU A 54 8.27 17.06 11.18
N ARG A 55 8.97 16.05 10.67
CA ARG A 55 8.75 15.43 9.35
C ARG A 55 7.26 15.13 9.08
N PRO A 56 6.79 15.30 7.83
CA PRO A 56 5.41 14.99 7.45
C PRO A 56 5.05 13.56 7.88
N ILE A 57 3.92 13.44 8.59
CA ILE A 57 3.38 12.15 9.02
C ILE A 57 2.49 11.63 7.90
N TYR A 58 2.80 10.42 7.43
CA TYR A 58 2.04 9.76 6.37
C TYR A 58 1.17 8.66 6.95
N SER A 59 -0.10 8.68 6.55
CA SER A 59 -0.99 7.53 6.70
C SER A 59 -1.26 6.88 5.37
N THR A 60 -1.31 5.55 5.38
CA THR A 60 -1.67 4.74 4.22
C THR A 60 -2.83 3.83 4.57
N ARG A 61 -3.64 3.54 3.56
CA ARG A 61 -4.71 2.58 3.63
C ARG A 61 -4.54 1.62 2.47
N ILE A 62 -4.43 0.32 2.76
CA ILE A 62 -4.08 -0.70 1.78
C ILE A 62 -5.16 -1.79 1.80
N LYS A 63 -5.73 -2.08 0.63
CA LYS A 63 -6.62 -3.22 0.44
C LYS A 63 -5.81 -4.39 -0.08
N TYR A 64 -6.06 -5.58 0.47
CA TYR A 64 -5.37 -6.81 0.08
C TYR A 64 -6.34 -7.83 -0.50
N ALA A 65 -5.83 -8.65 -1.41
CA ALA A 65 -6.50 -9.83 -1.91
C ALA A 65 -5.56 -11.03 -1.89
N ALA A 66 -6.11 -12.24 -2.01
CA ALA A 66 -5.33 -13.45 -2.13
C ALA A 66 -4.27 -13.35 -3.25
N ASN A 67 -3.06 -13.84 -2.96
CA ASN A 67 -1.93 -13.88 -3.88
C ASN A 67 -1.53 -15.35 -4.15
N PRO A 68 -2.37 -16.11 -4.87
CA PRO A 68 -2.16 -17.56 -5.06
C PRO A 68 -0.84 -17.87 -5.78
N ASN A 69 -0.44 -16.99 -6.71
CA ASN A 69 0.78 -17.14 -7.49
C ASN A 69 2.03 -16.66 -6.73
N ARG A 70 1.89 -16.21 -5.47
CA ARG A 70 2.97 -15.65 -4.66
C ARG A 70 3.79 -14.58 -5.40
N ASN A 71 3.12 -13.78 -6.23
CA ASN A 71 3.73 -12.68 -6.95
C ASN A 71 4.46 -11.77 -5.96
N ARG A 72 5.70 -11.40 -6.27
CA ARG A 72 6.46 -10.46 -5.46
C ARG A 72 5.84 -9.07 -5.56
N TRP A 73 5.86 -8.34 -4.46
CA TRP A 73 5.30 -7.00 -4.41
C TRP A 73 6.04 -6.11 -3.42
N ARG A 74 5.94 -4.80 -3.67
CA ARG A 74 6.41 -3.73 -2.78
C ARG A 74 5.37 -2.63 -2.75
N TYR A 75 5.35 -1.88 -1.66
CA TYR A 75 4.68 -0.59 -1.62
C TYR A 75 5.64 0.46 -1.06
N GLY A 76 5.30 1.72 -1.27
CA GLY A 76 6.04 2.85 -0.72
C GLY A 76 5.12 4.05 -0.52
N VAL A 77 5.47 4.88 0.45
CA VAL A 77 4.82 6.17 0.73
C VAL A 77 5.90 7.16 1.17
N GLY A 78 5.88 8.37 0.63
CA GLY A 78 6.82 9.42 1.02
C GLY A 78 6.91 10.55 -0.01
N GLU A 79 7.87 11.46 0.21
CA GLU A 79 8.23 12.53 -0.73
C GLU A 79 8.96 11.99 -1.96
N ALA A 80 9.33 12.87 -2.89
CA ALA A 80 9.89 12.47 -4.18
C ALA A 80 11.19 11.65 -4.06
N ASP A 81 12.06 11.99 -3.12
CA ASP A 81 13.32 11.30 -2.86
C ASP A 81 13.10 9.90 -2.26
N GLU A 82 12.26 9.76 -1.24
CA GLU A 82 11.86 8.45 -0.69
C GLU A 82 11.23 7.57 -1.77
N MET A 83 10.37 8.15 -2.60
CA MET A 83 9.70 7.42 -3.68
C MET A 83 10.63 7.02 -4.82
N GLN A 84 11.73 7.77 -5.03
CA GLN A 84 12.79 7.37 -5.95
C GLN A 84 13.56 6.18 -5.40
N VAL A 85 13.85 6.15 -4.09
CA VAL A 85 14.48 4.99 -3.43
C VAL A 85 13.60 3.75 -3.62
N TYR A 86 12.30 3.84 -3.30
CA TYR A 86 11.37 2.72 -3.51
C TYR A 86 11.28 2.26 -4.96
N ALA A 87 11.30 3.18 -5.92
CA ALA A 87 11.28 2.84 -7.35
C ALA A 87 12.57 2.12 -7.78
N ASN A 88 13.73 2.56 -7.29
CA ASN A 88 15.01 1.93 -7.57
C ASN A 88 15.08 0.52 -6.99
N ASP A 89 14.61 0.34 -5.74
CA ASP A 89 14.50 -0.97 -5.11
C ASP A 89 13.59 -1.91 -5.91
N ALA A 90 12.40 -1.43 -6.28
CA ALA A 90 11.46 -2.19 -7.08
C ALA A 90 12.05 -2.59 -8.44
N ALA A 91 12.81 -1.69 -9.07
CA ALA A 91 13.50 -1.98 -10.34
C ALA A 91 14.57 -3.07 -10.16
N ARG A 92 15.38 -3.02 -9.09
CA ARG A 92 16.35 -4.09 -8.76
C ARG A 92 15.67 -5.44 -8.56
N GLU A 93 14.46 -5.44 -8.04
CA GLU A 93 13.65 -6.66 -7.87
C GLU A 93 12.85 -7.08 -9.11
N LYS A 94 12.98 -6.34 -10.23
CA LYS A 94 12.22 -6.54 -11.47
C LYS A 94 10.71 -6.40 -11.29
N LEU A 95 10.26 -5.60 -10.31
CA LEU A 95 8.86 -5.27 -10.11
C LEU A 95 8.43 -4.12 -11.02
N LYS A 96 7.18 -4.15 -11.46
CA LYS A 96 6.56 -3.10 -12.29
C LYS A 96 5.62 -2.27 -11.44
N LEU A 97 5.59 -0.96 -11.68
CA LEU A 97 4.64 -0.06 -11.04
C LEU A 97 3.22 -0.47 -11.49
N VAL A 98 2.34 -0.77 -10.54
CA VAL A 98 0.93 -1.13 -10.82
C VAL A 98 -0.03 -0.03 -10.41
N MET A 99 0.31 0.76 -9.40
CA MET A 99 -0.53 1.86 -8.91
C MET A 99 0.33 2.94 -8.29
N ARG A 100 -0.05 4.21 -8.49
CA ARG A 100 0.51 5.36 -7.78
C ARG A 100 -0.61 6.37 -7.50
N LYS A 101 -0.64 6.91 -6.29
CA LYS A 101 -1.46 8.07 -5.94
C LYS A 101 -0.57 9.21 -5.47
N ARG A 102 -0.87 10.42 -5.91
CA ARG A 102 -0.17 11.64 -5.51
C ARG A 102 -1.04 12.41 -4.53
N MET A 103 -0.40 13.14 -3.64
CA MET A 103 -1.05 13.96 -2.61
C MET A 103 -0.24 15.24 -2.42
N VAL A 104 -0.95 16.32 -2.09
CA VAL A 104 -0.38 17.64 -1.85
C VAL A 104 -0.90 18.12 -0.51
N ASP A 105 0.01 18.59 0.33
CA ASP A 105 -0.33 19.10 1.65
C ASP A 105 -0.96 20.47 1.50
N ALA A 106 -2.19 20.63 1.99
CA ALA A 106 -2.93 21.88 1.82
C ALA A 106 -2.25 23.05 2.56
N LYS A 107 -1.53 22.78 3.65
CA LYS A 107 -0.93 23.79 4.53
C LYS A 107 0.48 24.21 4.07
N SER A 108 1.31 23.24 3.70
CA SER A 108 2.73 23.44 3.37
C SER A 108 3.03 23.35 1.88
N GLY A 109 2.08 22.89 1.05
CA GLY A 109 2.28 22.66 -0.38
C GLY A 109 3.22 21.48 -0.70
N LYS A 110 3.69 20.74 0.32
CA LYS A 110 4.56 19.59 0.15
C LYS A 110 3.88 18.51 -0.67
N LYS A 111 4.66 17.85 -1.53
CA LYS A 111 4.18 16.80 -2.44
C LYS A 111 4.68 15.45 -1.97
N ALA A 112 3.76 14.52 -1.80
CA ALA A 112 4.08 13.14 -1.51
C ALA A 112 3.34 12.21 -2.49
N SER A 113 3.70 10.93 -2.45
CA SER A 113 2.94 9.91 -3.15
C SER A 113 3.05 8.57 -2.45
N CYS A 114 2.12 7.67 -2.79
CA CYS A 114 2.22 6.27 -2.48
C CYS A 114 2.12 5.44 -3.75
N ALA A 115 2.73 4.27 -3.76
CA ALA A 115 2.70 3.38 -4.90
C ALA A 115 2.77 1.91 -4.50
N ILE A 116 2.30 1.05 -5.42
CA ILE A 116 2.47 -0.40 -5.38
C ILE A 116 3.27 -0.81 -6.61
N TRP A 117 4.26 -1.67 -6.40
CA TRP A 117 4.97 -2.40 -7.45
C TRP A 117 4.71 -3.89 -7.30
N ARG A 118 4.59 -4.60 -8.43
CA ARG A 118 4.37 -6.04 -8.47
C ARG A 118 5.14 -6.68 -9.61
N GLY A 119 5.59 -7.90 -9.41
CA GLY A 119 6.25 -8.73 -10.41
C GLY A 119 5.93 -10.20 -10.20
N PRO A 120 6.37 -11.08 -11.11
CA PRO A 120 6.26 -12.51 -10.91
C PRO A 120 7.02 -12.95 -9.63
N ALA A 121 6.59 -14.09 -9.08
CA ALA A 121 7.27 -14.76 -7.97
C ALA A 121 8.76 -14.93 -8.23
#